data_AF-A0A6L5GFB0-F1
#
_entry.id   AF-A0A6L5GFB0-F1
#
_cell.length_a   1.000
_cell.length_b   1.000
_cell.length_c   1.000
_cell.angle_alpha   90.00
_cell.angle_beta   90.00
_cell.angle_gamma   90.00
#
_symmetry.space_group_name_H-M   'P 1'
#
loop_
_entity.id
_entity.type
_entity.pdbx_description
1 polymer ?
#
loop_
_entity_poly.entity_id
_entity_poly.type
_entity_poly.pdbx_seq_one_letter_code
_entity_poly.pdbx_strand_id
1 'polypeptide(L)'
;MSGSSLRHQQRGEVKWDRREGAYRGSGYHHRPGGNDYPGRRIAQPESRHTNGVYEARPEFQNPKPPPPFVPKKNGTVNTFFPDDWSPQKVDKATTEAFKNGRKFIDDQGVPRWEGVYDGVKIKGGWDPDTGKIGHGYPARVADQ
;
A
#
# COMPACT_ATOMS: atom_id res chain seq x y z
N MET A 1 15.72 6.61 11.04
CA MET A 1 14.45 6.76 10.29
C MET A 1 13.32 6.34 11.22
N SER A 2 12.40 7.24 11.59
CA SER A 2 11.32 6.90 12.54
C SER A 2 10.24 6.06 11.83
N GLY A 3 10.05 4.82 12.28
CA GLY A 3 9.29 3.75 11.60
C GLY A 3 7.76 3.89 11.53
N SER A 4 7.21 5.10 11.67
CA SER A 4 5.76 5.32 11.57
C SER A 4 5.24 5.35 10.13
N SER A 5 6.05 5.80 9.17
CA SER A 5 5.65 5.98 7.75
C SER A 5 5.38 4.65 7.02
N LEU A 6 6.19 3.61 7.23
CA LEU A 6 6.03 2.33 6.51
C LEU A 6 5.02 1.39 7.16
N ARG A 7 4.77 1.53 8.47
CA ARG A 7 3.75 0.75 9.17
C ARG A 7 2.35 0.98 8.59
N HIS A 8 2.04 2.21 8.16
CA HIS A 8 0.79 2.55 7.48
C HIS A 8 0.66 1.83 6.12
N GLN A 9 1.74 1.80 5.32
CA GLN A 9 1.78 1.02 4.08
C GLN A 9 1.40 -0.43 4.33
N GLN A 10 1.98 -1.06 5.35
CA GLN A 10 1.76 -2.48 5.60
C GLN A 10 0.40 -2.79 6.22
N ARG A 11 0.00 -2.08 7.29
CA ARG A 11 -1.19 -2.42 8.11
C ARG A 11 -2.44 -1.62 7.76
N GLY A 12 -2.23 -0.45 7.19
CA GLY A 12 -3.26 0.56 6.99
C GLY A 12 -3.95 1.00 8.28
N GLU A 13 -4.89 1.93 8.10
CA GLU A 13 -5.68 2.52 9.17
C GLU A 13 -7.07 2.90 8.67
N VAL A 14 -7.99 3.07 9.61
CA VAL A 14 -9.33 3.61 9.35
C VAL A 14 -9.34 5.08 9.77
N LYS A 15 -9.84 5.95 8.91
CA LYS A 15 -9.98 7.39 9.14
C LYS A 15 -11.41 7.83 8.87
N TRP A 16 -11.84 8.89 9.56
CA TRP A 16 -13.08 9.57 9.22
C TRP A 16 -12.84 10.51 8.03
N ASP A 17 -13.53 10.28 6.92
CA ASP A 17 -13.56 11.20 5.79
C ASP A 17 -14.65 12.24 6.01
N ARG A 18 -14.24 13.51 6.22
CA ARG A 18 -15.17 14.61 6.47
C ARG A 18 -15.99 15.01 5.23
N ARG A 19 -15.46 14.78 4.02
CA ARG A 19 -16.15 15.15 2.77
C ARG A 19 -17.28 14.17 2.47
N GLU A 20 -17.03 12.89 2.74
CA GLU A 20 -18.01 11.83 2.50
C GLU A 20 -18.87 11.53 3.74
N GLY A 21 -18.51 12.07 4.92
CA GLY A 21 -19.24 11.82 6.16
C GLY A 21 -19.22 10.34 6.58
N ALA A 22 -18.13 9.62 6.31
CA ALA A 22 -18.02 8.18 6.52
C ALA A 22 -16.60 7.73 6.92
N TYR A 23 -16.49 6.55 7.53
CA TYR A 23 -15.18 5.93 7.79
C TYR A 23 -14.60 5.28 6.52
N ARG A 24 -13.30 5.47 6.28
CA ARG A 24 -12.56 4.94 5.14
C ARG A 24 -11.22 4.33 5.54
N GLY A 25 -10.87 3.23 4.88
CA GLY A 25 -9.53 2.65 4.97
C GLY A 25 -8.50 3.39 4.13
N SER A 26 -7.24 3.39 4.58
CA SER A 26 -6.06 3.84 3.84
C SER A 26 -4.86 2.92 4.13
N GLY A 27 -3.90 2.83 3.21
CA GLY A 27 -2.76 1.91 3.33
C GLY A 27 -3.17 0.44 3.18
N TYR A 28 -2.52 -0.48 3.89
CA TYR A 28 -2.75 -1.93 3.82
C TYR A 28 -2.41 -2.54 2.45
N HIS A 29 -1.12 -2.81 2.25
CA HIS A 29 -0.55 -3.38 1.04
C HIS A 29 0.24 -4.67 1.33
N HIS A 30 0.12 -5.27 2.52
CA HIS A 30 0.90 -6.45 2.89
C HIS A 30 0.12 -7.41 3.79
N ARG A 31 0.16 -8.71 3.46
CA ARG A 31 -0.42 -9.82 4.23
C ARG A 31 0.67 -10.87 4.51
N PRO A 32 1.40 -10.77 5.64
CA PRO A 32 2.48 -11.70 5.94
C PRO A 32 1.99 -13.15 5.99
N GLY A 33 2.59 -14.02 5.18
CA GLY A 33 2.17 -15.41 5.00
C GLY A 33 0.76 -15.57 4.43
N GLY A 34 0.22 -14.53 3.77
CA GLY A 34 -1.15 -14.53 3.27
C GLY A 34 -2.21 -14.35 4.36
N ASN A 35 -1.83 -13.85 5.54
CA ASN A 35 -2.76 -13.61 6.65
C ASN A 35 -3.13 -12.13 6.75
N ASP A 36 -4.40 -11.84 6.96
CA ASP A 36 -4.87 -10.48 7.22
C ASP A 36 -4.45 -10.00 8.62
N TYR A 37 -4.14 -8.71 8.74
CA TYR A 37 -3.98 -8.10 10.06
C TYR A 37 -5.34 -8.01 10.80
N PRO A 38 -5.36 -7.99 12.15
CA PRO A 38 -6.60 -7.83 12.89
C PRO A 38 -7.44 -6.62 12.43
N GLY A 39 -8.72 -6.86 12.19
CA GLY A 39 -9.67 -5.86 11.68
C GLY A 39 -9.45 -5.46 10.21
N ARG A 40 -8.61 -6.18 9.46
CA ARG A 40 -8.43 -6.03 8.01
C ARG A 40 -8.92 -7.31 7.37
N ARG A 41 -9.38 -7.19 6.13
CA ARG A 41 -9.61 -8.33 5.26
C ARG A 41 -9.44 -7.90 3.82
N ILE A 42 -9.19 -8.86 2.95
CA ILE A 42 -9.37 -8.70 1.52
C ILE A 42 -10.50 -9.62 1.05
N ALA A 43 -11.16 -9.25 -0.04
CA ALA A 43 -11.86 -10.23 -0.86
C ALA A 43 -10.85 -11.23 -1.47
N GLN A 44 -11.34 -12.26 -2.16
CA GLN A 44 -10.46 -13.15 -2.94
C GLN A 44 -9.55 -12.32 -3.85
N PRO A 45 -8.24 -12.65 -3.95
CA PRO A 45 -7.34 -11.99 -4.88
C PRO A 45 -7.90 -12.04 -6.31
N GLU A 46 -7.93 -10.90 -6.99
CA GLU A 46 -8.45 -10.77 -8.35
C GLU A 46 -7.42 -11.24 -9.39
N SER A 47 -6.13 -11.05 -9.11
CA SER A 47 -5.03 -11.49 -9.98
C SER A 47 -3.75 -11.70 -9.17
N ARG A 48 -2.84 -12.55 -9.68
CA ARG A 48 -1.48 -12.75 -9.15
C ARG A 48 -0.48 -12.64 -10.29
N HIS A 49 0.60 -11.90 -10.04
CA HIS A 49 1.72 -11.70 -10.95
C HIS A 49 2.81 -12.73 -10.66
N THR A 50 3.65 -13.04 -11.64
CA THR A 50 4.73 -14.04 -11.53
C THR A 50 5.78 -13.69 -10.47
N ASN A 51 5.93 -12.41 -10.14
CA ASN A 51 6.80 -11.91 -9.07
C ASN A 51 6.13 -11.91 -7.67
N GLY A 52 4.96 -12.54 -7.53
CA GLY A 52 4.23 -12.67 -6.26
C GLY A 52 3.36 -11.46 -5.88
N VAL A 53 3.50 -10.32 -6.57
CA VAL A 53 2.56 -9.19 -6.40
C VAL A 53 1.17 -9.66 -6.78
N TYR A 54 0.16 -9.19 -6.08
CA TYR A 54 -1.22 -9.57 -6.39
C TYR A 54 -2.18 -8.40 -6.15
N GLU A 55 -3.41 -8.57 -6.62
CA GLU A 55 -4.43 -7.54 -6.56
C GLU A 55 -5.63 -8.00 -5.77
N ALA A 56 -6.14 -7.15 -4.89
CA ALA A 56 -7.34 -7.44 -4.12
C ALA A 56 -8.04 -6.16 -3.67
N ARG A 57 -9.30 -6.29 -3.22
CA ARG A 57 -10.06 -5.19 -2.61
C ARG A 57 -9.99 -5.29 -1.08
N PRO A 58 -9.26 -4.38 -0.40
CA PRO A 58 -9.21 -4.37 1.04
C PRO A 58 -10.43 -3.71 1.68
N GLU A 59 -10.82 -4.27 2.80
CA GLU A 59 -11.81 -3.75 3.72
C GLU A 59 -11.26 -3.67 5.13
N PHE A 60 -11.82 -2.75 5.90
CA PHE A 60 -11.39 -2.47 7.26
C PHE A 60 -12.59 -2.55 8.20
N GLN A 61 -12.38 -3.06 9.40
CA GLN A 61 -13.41 -3.16 10.41
C GLN A 61 -14.01 -1.77 10.66
N ASN A 62 -15.33 -1.69 10.56
CA ASN A 62 -16.05 -0.46 10.77
C ASN A 62 -16.10 -0.17 12.28
N PRO A 63 -15.59 0.98 12.75
CA PRO A 63 -15.70 1.36 14.16
C PRO A 63 -17.14 1.69 14.59
N LYS A 64 -18.07 1.91 13.65
CA LYS A 64 -19.50 2.15 13.90
C LYS A 64 -20.39 1.30 12.97
N PRO A 65 -20.51 -0.02 13.22
CA PRO A 65 -21.33 -0.91 12.41
C PRO A 65 -22.84 -0.64 12.59
N PRO A 66 -23.71 -0.95 11.60
CA PRO A 66 -23.43 -1.57 10.30
C PRO A 66 -22.98 -0.59 9.18
N PRO A 67 -22.30 -1.07 8.11
CA PRO A 67 -21.84 -2.46 7.88
C PRO A 67 -20.66 -2.83 8.78
N PRO A 68 -20.36 -4.12 9.02
CA PRO A 68 -19.25 -4.55 9.89
C PRO A 68 -17.86 -4.16 9.35
N PHE A 69 -17.74 -3.96 8.04
CA PHE A 69 -16.53 -3.53 7.36
C PHE A 69 -16.83 -2.41 6.38
N VAL A 70 -15.86 -1.51 6.19
CA VAL A 70 -15.88 -0.43 5.20
C VAL A 70 -14.77 -0.64 4.17
N PRO A 71 -15.02 -0.36 2.89
CA PRO A 71 -14.00 -0.53 1.85
C PRO A 71 -12.91 0.55 1.92
N LYS A 72 -11.71 0.24 1.43
CA LYS A 72 -10.69 1.23 1.10
C LYS A 72 -11.11 2.02 -0.14
N LYS A 73 -11.07 3.36 -0.09
CA LYS A 73 -11.33 4.28 -1.23
C LYS A 73 -12.38 3.75 -2.21
N ASN A 74 -13.65 3.71 -1.80
CA ASN A 74 -14.79 3.27 -2.63
C ASN A 74 -14.64 1.85 -3.24
N GLY A 75 -13.91 0.95 -2.58
CA GLY A 75 -13.77 -0.44 -2.97
C GLY A 75 -12.80 -0.66 -4.12
N THR A 76 -11.87 0.27 -4.34
CA THR A 76 -10.88 0.16 -5.43
C THR A 76 -9.97 -1.07 -5.27
N VAL A 77 -9.55 -1.63 -6.41
CA VAL A 77 -8.54 -2.69 -6.46
C VAL A 77 -7.20 -2.10 -6.03
N ASN A 78 -6.50 -2.81 -5.15
CA ASN A 78 -5.20 -2.43 -4.64
C ASN A 78 -4.21 -3.56 -4.87
N THR A 79 -2.95 -3.19 -5.08
CA THR A 79 -1.83 -4.12 -5.20
C THR A 79 -1.24 -4.43 -3.82
N PHE A 80 -0.76 -5.65 -3.65
CA PHE A 80 -0.15 -6.14 -2.42
C PHE A 80 1.23 -6.72 -2.68
N PHE A 81 2.10 -6.59 -1.67
CA PHE A 81 3.41 -7.23 -1.69
C PHE A 81 3.25 -8.75 -1.65
N PRO A 82 4.24 -9.52 -2.15
CA PRO A 82 4.20 -10.97 -2.07
C PRO A 82 3.91 -11.47 -0.65
N ASP A 83 3.00 -12.44 -0.55
CA ASP A 83 2.56 -13.00 0.73
C ASP A 83 3.72 -13.66 1.51
N ASP A 84 4.76 -14.14 0.82
CA ASP A 84 5.95 -14.77 1.41
C ASP A 84 6.98 -13.76 1.95
N TRP A 85 6.79 -12.46 1.71
CA TRP A 85 7.69 -11.44 2.25
C TRP A 85 7.42 -11.19 3.73
N SER A 86 8.50 -11.09 4.52
CA SER A 86 8.38 -10.63 5.90
C SER A 86 8.09 -9.13 5.96
N PRO A 87 7.50 -8.61 7.05
CA PRO A 87 7.33 -7.17 7.25
C PRO A 87 8.65 -6.39 7.11
N GLN A 88 9.74 -6.96 7.60
CA GLN A 88 11.08 -6.38 7.50
C GLN A 88 11.59 -6.38 6.05
N LYS A 89 11.28 -7.42 5.26
CA LYS A 89 11.62 -7.45 3.83
C LYS A 89 10.84 -6.37 3.07
N VAL A 90 9.57 -6.16 3.36
CA VAL A 90 8.76 -5.07 2.76
C VAL A 90 9.35 -3.70 3.09
N ASP A 91 9.74 -3.47 4.36
CA ASP A 91 10.37 -2.20 4.77
C ASP A 91 11.70 -1.99 4.03
N LYS A 92 12.59 -3.00 4.03
CA LYS A 92 13.87 -2.97 3.32
C LYS A 92 13.67 -2.72 1.82
N ALA A 93 12.77 -3.47 1.18
CA ALA A 93 12.49 -3.36 -0.24
C ALA A 93 12.02 -1.95 -0.61
N THR A 94 11.13 -1.37 0.21
CA THR A 94 10.61 -0.02 0.01
C THR A 94 11.71 1.04 0.16
N THR A 95 12.53 0.93 1.21
CA THR A 95 13.66 1.84 1.45
C THR A 95 14.69 1.77 0.32
N GLU A 96 15.10 0.57 -0.08
CA GLU A 96 16.10 0.38 -1.14
C GLU A 96 15.56 0.81 -2.51
N ALA A 97 14.31 0.47 -2.85
CA ALA A 97 13.68 0.93 -4.09
C ALA A 97 13.55 2.46 -4.13
N PHE A 98 13.25 3.12 -3.00
CA PHE A 98 13.20 4.58 -2.94
C PHE A 98 14.58 5.23 -3.09
N LYS A 99 15.60 4.65 -2.45
CA LYS A 99 16.98 5.14 -2.50
C LYS A 99 17.56 5.06 -3.90
N ASN A 100 17.36 3.92 -4.57
CA ASN A 100 17.95 3.63 -5.89
C ASN A 100 17.00 4.00 -7.05
N GLY A 101 15.77 4.37 -6.76
CA GLY A 101 14.73 4.68 -7.74
C GLY A 101 14.72 6.12 -8.25
N ARG A 102 13.89 6.34 -9.26
CA ARG A 102 13.65 7.65 -9.88
C ARG A 102 12.63 8.44 -9.07
N LYS A 103 12.93 9.71 -8.80
CA LYS A 103 12.01 10.70 -8.21
C LYS A 103 11.60 11.68 -9.30
N PHE A 104 10.33 12.07 -9.32
CA PHE A 104 9.77 12.96 -10.34
C PHE A 104 8.54 13.69 -9.80
N ILE A 105 8.10 14.73 -10.49
CA ILE A 105 6.80 15.37 -10.29
C ILE A 105 5.87 14.81 -11.37
N ASP A 106 4.70 14.31 -10.99
CA ASP A 106 3.70 13.83 -11.97
C ASP A 106 2.95 14.99 -12.63
N ASP A 107 2.14 14.69 -13.64
CA ASP A 107 1.40 15.69 -14.45
C ASP A 107 0.40 16.53 -13.61
N GLN A 108 0.09 16.09 -12.40
CA GLN A 108 -0.77 16.79 -11.45
C GLN A 108 0.03 17.67 -10.47
N GLY A 109 1.34 17.80 -10.66
CA GLY A 109 2.22 18.54 -9.77
C GLY A 109 2.55 17.80 -8.47
N VAL A 110 2.28 16.49 -8.38
CA VAL A 110 2.48 15.72 -7.15
C VAL A 110 3.85 15.02 -7.16
N PRO A 111 4.67 15.17 -6.11
CA PRO A 111 5.94 14.46 -6.00
C PRO A 111 5.77 12.93 -5.87
N ARG A 112 6.36 12.20 -6.81
CA ARG A 112 6.32 10.75 -6.94
C ARG A 112 7.70 10.13 -7.02
N TRP A 113 7.77 8.85 -6.69
CA TRP A 113 8.94 8.03 -6.93
C TRP A 113 8.55 6.64 -7.41
N GLU A 114 9.47 6.01 -8.13
CA GLU A 114 9.37 4.59 -8.49
C GLU A 114 10.75 3.93 -8.47
N GLY A 115 10.79 2.68 -8.05
CA GLY A 115 11.99 1.85 -8.02
C GLY A 115 11.66 0.37 -8.12
N VAL A 116 12.68 -0.48 -8.11
CA VAL A 116 12.53 -1.93 -8.18
C VAL A 116 13.37 -2.57 -7.08
N TYR A 117 12.81 -3.61 -6.45
CA TYR A 117 13.54 -4.48 -5.53
C TYR A 117 13.06 -5.92 -5.74
N ASP A 118 14.00 -6.85 -5.96
CA ASP A 118 13.70 -8.29 -6.08
C ASP A 118 12.58 -8.59 -7.11
N GLY A 119 12.66 -7.94 -8.29
CA GLY A 119 11.68 -8.07 -9.37
C GLY A 119 10.32 -7.37 -9.13
N VAL A 120 10.11 -6.76 -7.96
CA VAL A 120 8.89 -6.02 -7.64
C VAL A 120 9.10 -4.54 -7.90
N LYS A 121 8.30 -3.96 -8.80
CA LYS A 121 8.21 -2.51 -8.99
C LYS A 121 7.47 -1.90 -7.80
N ILE A 122 8.02 -0.87 -7.18
CA ILE A 122 7.44 -0.18 -6.03
C ILE A 122 7.30 1.30 -6.39
N LYS A 123 6.13 1.88 -6.11
CA LYS A 123 5.82 3.29 -6.36
C LYS A 123 5.38 3.97 -5.09
N GLY A 124 5.50 5.29 -5.04
CA GLY A 124 5.08 6.03 -3.87
C GLY A 124 5.12 7.55 -4.02
N GLY A 125 4.78 8.22 -2.93
CA GLY A 125 4.98 9.65 -2.75
C GLY A 125 6.20 9.91 -1.88
N TRP A 126 6.81 11.08 -2.07
CA TRP A 126 7.90 11.57 -1.24
C TRP A 126 7.68 13.06 -0.95
N ASP A 127 8.33 13.55 0.09
CA ASP A 127 8.29 14.95 0.47
C ASP A 127 9.47 15.69 -0.16
N PRO A 128 9.25 16.68 -1.05
CA PRO A 128 10.32 17.41 -1.72
C PRO A 128 11.12 18.32 -0.78
N ASP A 129 10.50 18.81 0.29
CA ASP A 129 11.14 19.71 1.24
C ASP A 129 12.08 18.95 2.18
N THR A 130 11.66 17.74 2.61
CA THR A 130 12.43 16.94 3.56
C THR A 130 13.20 15.77 2.94
N GLY A 131 12.95 15.46 1.67
CA GLY A 131 13.49 14.28 0.98
C GLY A 131 12.99 12.94 1.52
N LYS A 132 12.02 12.94 2.45
CA LYS A 132 11.57 11.73 3.13
C LYS A 132 10.58 10.95 2.28
N ILE A 133 10.65 9.63 2.40
CA ILE A 133 9.63 8.74 1.86
C ILE A 133 8.30 8.96 2.58
N GLY A 134 7.22 9.13 1.83
CA GLY A 134 5.87 9.25 2.40
C GLY A 134 5.24 7.86 2.61
N HIS A 135 5.07 7.14 1.51
CA HIS A 135 4.41 5.83 1.43
C HIS A 135 4.88 5.07 0.19
N GLY A 136 5.01 3.74 0.25
CA GLY A 136 5.28 2.87 -0.89
C GLY A 136 4.18 1.81 -1.09
N TYR A 137 3.98 1.36 -2.32
CA TYR A 137 3.12 0.23 -2.65
C TYR A 137 3.68 -0.48 -3.89
N PRO A 138 3.49 -1.81 -4.02
CA PRO A 138 3.92 -2.51 -5.22
C PRO A 138 3.06 -2.04 -6.39
N ALA A 139 3.64 -1.88 -7.55
CA ALA A 139 2.91 -1.58 -8.76
C ALA A 139 2.58 -2.88 -9.49
N ARG A 140 1.49 -2.85 -10.28
CA ARG A 140 1.33 -3.80 -11.38
C ARG A 140 2.60 -3.69 -12.23
N VAL A 141 3.22 -4.83 -12.53
CA VAL A 141 4.14 -4.86 -13.67
C VAL A 141 3.23 -4.56 -14.86
N ALA A 142 3.59 -3.59 -15.70
CA ALA A 142 2.90 -3.52 -16.99
C ALA A 142 3.19 -4.87 -17.65
N ASP A 143 2.15 -5.53 -18.19
CA ASP A 143 2.37 -6.62 -19.13
C ASP A 143 3.40 -6.10 -20.14
N GLN A 144 4.57 -6.75 -20.18
CA GLN A 144 5.62 -6.40 -21.14
C GLN A 144 5.13 -6.70 -22.55
#